data_AF-A0A916K5V7-F1
#
_entry.id   AF-A0A916K5V7-F1
#
_cell.length_a   1.000
_cell.length_b   1.000
_cell.length_c   1.000
_cell.angle_alpha   90.00
_cell.angle_beta   90.00
_cell.angle_gamma   90.00
#
_symmetry.space_group_name_H-M   'P 1'
#
loop_
_entity.id
_entity.type
_entity.pdbx_description
1 polymer ?
#
loop_
_entity_poly.entity_id
_entity_poly.type
_entity_poly.pdbx_seq_one_letter_code
_entity_poly.pdbx_strand_id
1 'polypeptide(L)'
;MITLRKITLENRRSMFNLEVSEDQRHFVASNLSSVASCYVLATNGGHPFPFVIYADELPVGFVMLAYGITGYEEPSIAENNYCIMRLMIDKQYQNRGYGREAMKKILEFIRTYPAGPAHYCWIPYKPENIAAKKLYESFGFRDNGEIFNDESITVLQL
;
A
#
# COMPACT_ATOMS: atom_id res chain seq x y z
N MET A 1 -3.78 -9.65 -16.84
CA MET A 1 -3.96 -8.19 -16.61
C MET A 1 -4.06 -7.89 -15.11
N ILE A 2 -3.41 -6.83 -14.60
CA ILE A 2 -3.54 -6.47 -13.18
C ILE A 2 -4.79 -5.61 -12.93
N THR A 3 -5.56 -5.97 -11.89
CA THR A 3 -6.73 -5.20 -11.42
C THR A 3 -6.74 -5.07 -9.89
N LEU A 4 -7.33 -3.98 -9.39
CA LEU A 4 -7.60 -3.77 -7.96
C LEU A 4 -9.08 -4.09 -7.70
N ARG A 5 -9.34 -5.04 -6.80
CA ARG A 5 -10.71 -5.46 -6.47
C ARG A 5 -10.99 -5.26 -4.99
N LYS A 6 -12.19 -4.77 -4.67
CA LYS A 6 -12.65 -4.61 -3.29
C LYS A 6 -12.64 -5.96 -2.57
N ILE A 7 -12.41 -5.93 -1.28
CA ILE A 7 -12.58 -7.11 -0.44
C ILE A 7 -14.08 -7.36 -0.25
N THR A 8 -14.50 -8.59 -0.46
CA THR A 8 -15.89 -9.04 -0.32
C THR A 8 -15.96 -10.32 0.52
N LEU A 9 -17.16 -10.78 0.85
CA LEU A 9 -17.34 -12.03 1.61
C LEU A 9 -16.78 -13.24 0.88
N GLU A 10 -16.80 -13.21 -0.45
CA GLU A 10 -16.35 -14.28 -1.34
C GLU A 10 -14.81 -14.35 -1.39
N ASN A 11 -14.11 -13.20 -1.45
CA ASN A 11 -12.67 -13.17 -1.65
C ASN A 11 -11.83 -12.99 -0.37
N ARG A 12 -12.46 -12.67 0.78
CA ARG A 12 -11.74 -12.40 2.04
C ARG A 12 -10.80 -13.52 2.47
N ARG A 13 -11.19 -14.79 2.29
CA ARG A 13 -10.38 -15.94 2.69
C ARG A 13 -9.10 -16.04 1.86
N SER A 14 -9.22 -15.89 0.55
CA SER A 14 -8.07 -15.91 -0.34
C SER A 14 -7.10 -14.77 -0.02
N MET A 15 -7.62 -13.57 0.27
CA MET A 15 -6.79 -12.43 0.66
C MET A 15 -6.08 -12.64 2.00
N PHE A 16 -6.76 -13.19 3.01
CA PHE A 16 -6.12 -13.49 4.30
C PHE A 16 -5.02 -14.55 4.21
N ASN A 17 -5.09 -15.44 3.22
CA ASN A 17 -4.10 -16.49 2.99
C ASN A 17 -2.91 -16.05 2.12
N LEU A 18 -2.90 -14.82 1.61
CA LEU A 18 -1.74 -14.31 0.86
C LEU A 18 -0.58 -14.07 1.83
N GLU A 19 0.59 -14.58 1.49
CA GLU A 19 1.79 -14.50 2.31
C GLU A 19 2.97 -13.95 1.51
N VAL A 20 3.71 -13.02 2.10
CA VAL A 20 5.05 -12.66 1.60
C VAL A 20 6.05 -13.79 1.88
N SER A 21 7.23 -13.72 1.27
CA SER A 21 8.31 -14.66 1.57
C SER A 21 8.74 -14.52 3.04
N GLU A 22 9.38 -15.55 3.60
CA GLU A 22 9.86 -15.53 5.01
C GLU A 22 10.74 -14.32 5.31
N ASP A 23 11.68 -14.03 4.41
CA ASP A 23 12.59 -12.89 4.52
C ASP A 23 11.86 -11.53 4.54
N GLN A 24 10.66 -11.47 3.97
CA GLN A 24 9.86 -10.24 3.88
C GLN A 24 8.82 -10.09 4.98
N ARG A 25 8.53 -11.14 5.76
CA ARG A 25 7.48 -11.10 6.81
C ARG A 25 7.72 -9.99 7.82
N HIS A 26 8.97 -9.63 8.09
CA HIS A 26 9.34 -8.59 9.05
C HIS A 26 9.12 -7.16 8.52
N PHE A 27 8.87 -6.99 7.21
CA PHE A 27 8.65 -5.67 6.60
C PHE A 27 7.17 -5.31 6.45
N VAL A 28 6.24 -6.25 6.64
CA VAL A 28 4.81 -6.01 6.44
C VAL A 28 3.98 -6.61 7.57
N ALA A 29 3.07 -5.81 8.12
CA ALA A 29 2.07 -6.32 9.03
C ALA A 29 1.11 -7.29 8.30
N SER A 30 0.54 -8.25 9.04
CA SER A 30 -0.32 -9.28 8.46
C SER A 30 -1.56 -8.69 7.77
N ASN A 31 -2.05 -9.37 6.74
CA ASN A 31 -3.25 -8.94 6.00
C ASN A 31 -4.49 -8.82 6.91
N LEU A 32 -4.62 -9.71 7.89
CA LEU A 32 -5.69 -9.64 8.89
C LEU A 32 -5.59 -8.36 9.74
N SER A 33 -4.39 -8.03 10.21
CA SER A 33 -4.13 -6.77 10.90
C SER A 33 -4.44 -5.57 10.00
N SER A 34 -4.12 -5.65 8.70
CA SER A 34 -4.39 -4.56 7.73
C SER A 34 -5.86 -4.23 7.66
N VAL A 35 -6.69 -5.27 7.53
CA VAL A 35 -8.13 -5.10 7.43
C VAL A 35 -8.74 -4.63 8.74
N ALA A 36 -8.25 -5.11 9.88
CA ALA A 36 -8.66 -4.58 11.18
C ALA A 36 -8.29 -3.09 11.32
N SER A 37 -7.09 -2.68 10.91
CA SER A 37 -6.67 -1.27 10.88
C SER A 37 -7.57 -0.43 9.98
N CYS A 38 -8.03 -0.96 8.84
CA CYS A 38 -9.00 -0.25 7.99
C CYS A 38 -10.30 0.03 8.75
N TYR A 39 -10.84 -0.92 9.50
CA TYR A 39 -12.04 -0.69 10.31
C TYR A 39 -11.82 0.41 11.37
N VAL A 40 -10.69 0.36 12.08
CA VAL A 40 -10.35 1.37 13.10
C VAL A 40 -10.17 2.76 12.47
N LEU A 41 -9.42 2.88 11.38
CA LEU A 41 -9.25 4.17 10.69
C LEU A 41 -10.59 4.74 10.22
N ALA A 42 -11.41 3.93 9.54
CA ALA A 42 -12.70 4.38 9.03
C ALA A 42 -13.66 4.86 10.14
N THR A 43 -13.61 4.22 11.32
CA THR A 43 -14.44 4.60 12.47
C THR A 43 -13.92 5.83 13.22
N ASN A 44 -12.70 6.29 12.91
CA ASN A 44 -12.05 7.44 13.55
C ASN A 44 -11.76 8.57 12.53
N GLY A 45 -12.56 8.66 11.46
CA GLY A 45 -12.49 9.75 10.49
C GLY A 45 -11.44 9.60 9.38
N GLY A 46 -10.71 8.49 9.36
CA GLY A 46 -9.78 8.17 8.26
C GLY A 46 -10.47 7.60 7.03
N HIS A 47 -9.74 7.55 5.92
CA HIS A 47 -10.25 7.08 4.62
C HIS A 47 -9.41 5.91 4.07
N PRO A 48 -9.54 4.69 4.61
CA PRO A 48 -8.78 3.54 4.14
C PRO A 48 -9.38 2.93 2.86
N PHE A 49 -8.52 2.55 1.91
CA PHE A 49 -8.91 1.84 0.70
C PHE A 49 -8.12 0.52 0.57
N PRO A 50 -8.63 -0.58 1.13
CA PRO A 50 -8.03 -1.89 0.96
C PRO A 50 -8.48 -2.56 -0.33
N PHE A 51 -7.52 -3.08 -1.10
CA PHE A 51 -7.79 -3.85 -2.31
C PHE A 51 -6.99 -5.14 -2.35
N VAL A 52 -7.60 -6.16 -2.95
CA VAL A 52 -6.89 -7.34 -3.41
C VAL A 52 -6.36 -7.06 -4.81
N ILE A 53 -5.09 -7.38 -5.03
CA ILE A 53 -4.44 -7.28 -6.34
C ILE A 53 -4.67 -8.61 -7.06
N TYR A 54 -5.29 -8.54 -8.23
CA TYR A 54 -5.57 -9.68 -9.08
C TYR A 54 -4.71 -9.66 -10.34
N ALA A 55 -4.14 -10.81 -10.71
CA ALA A 55 -3.65 -11.08 -12.05
C ALA A 55 -4.70 -11.92 -12.78
N ASP A 56 -5.45 -11.26 -13.67
CA ASP A 56 -6.67 -11.80 -14.27
C ASP A 56 -7.68 -12.17 -13.17
N GLU A 57 -7.99 -13.46 -12.99
CA GLU A 57 -8.89 -13.94 -11.94
C GLU A 57 -8.17 -14.50 -10.70
N LEU A 58 -6.83 -14.46 -10.69
CA LEU A 58 -6.03 -14.99 -9.59
C LEU A 58 -5.68 -13.88 -8.59
N PRO A 59 -6.02 -14.01 -7.29
CA PRO A 59 -5.54 -13.08 -6.27
C PRO A 59 -4.04 -13.31 -6.04
N VAL A 60 -3.24 -12.27 -6.24
CA VAL A 60 -1.76 -12.34 -6.19
C VAL A 60 -1.14 -11.38 -5.18
N GLY A 61 -1.91 -10.49 -4.59
CA GLY A 61 -1.38 -9.51 -3.65
C GLY A 61 -2.44 -8.69 -2.93
N PHE A 62 -1.99 -7.74 -2.13
CA PHE A 62 -2.82 -6.86 -1.33
C PHE A 62 -2.21 -5.46 -1.29
N VAL A 63 -3.07 -4.45 -1.29
CA VAL A 63 -2.71 -3.06 -1.04
C VAL A 63 -3.66 -2.44 -0.02
N MET A 64 -3.12 -1.64 0.89
CA MET A 64 -3.87 -0.78 1.78
C MET A 64 -3.43 0.65 1.53
N LEU A 65 -4.37 1.49 1.11
CA LEU A 65 -4.18 2.93 1.00
C LEU A 65 -4.91 3.64 2.15
N ALA A 66 -4.49 4.86 2.45
CA ALA A 66 -5.20 5.79 3.32
C ALA A 66 -5.08 7.21 2.77
N TYR A 67 -5.94 8.12 3.23
CA TYR A 67 -5.89 9.54 2.91
C TYR A 67 -6.06 10.37 4.18
N GLY A 68 -5.19 11.36 4.38
CA GLY A 68 -5.13 12.15 5.60
C GLY A 68 -4.68 11.28 6.77
N ILE A 69 -5.62 10.94 7.64
CA ILE A 69 -5.37 10.21 8.89
C ILE A 69 -4.83 8.81 8.61
N THR A 70 -3.62 8.54 9.10
CA THR A 70 -2.96 7.21 9.04
C THR A 70 -2.74 6.57 10.41
N GLY A 71 -2.93 7.33 11.49
CA GLY A 71 -2.77 6.90 12.88
C GLY A 71 -3.03 8.04 13.86
N TYR A 72 -2.71 7.83 15.15
CA TYR A 72 -2.72 8.91 16.16
C TYR A 72 -1.48 9.80 16.08
N GLU A 73 -0.36 9.22 15.67
CA GLU A 73 0.88 9.91 15.31
C GLU A 73 1.09 9.69 13.82
N GLU A 74 1.42 10.75 13.08
CA GLU A 74 1.61 10.69 11.64
C GLU A 74 2.67 11.71 11.18
N PRO A 75 3.38 11.42 10.09
CA PRO A 75 4.35 12.36 9.54
C PRO A 75 3.67 13.60 8.96
N SER A 76 4.43 14.69 8.85
CA SER A 76 3.89 15.98 8.40
C SER A 76 3.27 15.94 7.00
N ILE A 77 3.71 15.00 6.16
CA ILE A 77 3.19 14.78 4.81
C ILE A 77 1.78 14.15 4.79
N ALA A 78 1.29 13.57 5.89
CA ALA A 78 0.06 12.79 5.91
C ALA A 78 -1.19 13.62 5.62
N GLU A 79 -1.26 14.83 6.17
CA GLU A 79 -2.42 15.72 6.06
C GLU A 79 -2.77 15.98 4.58
N ASN A 80 -4.04 15.69 4.21
CA ASN A 80 -4.57 15.86 2.85
C ASN A 80 -3.76 15.19 1.74
N ASN A 81 -3.05 14.10 2.02
CA ASN A 81 -2.30 13.33 1.02
C ASN A 81 -2.61 11.84 1.11
N TYR A 82 -2.32 11.12 0.01
CA TYR A 82 -2.51 9.67 -0.05
C TYR A 82 -1.29 8.94 0.50
N CYS A 83 -1.51 7.90 1.28
CA CYS A 83 -0.48 7.00 1.76
C CYS A 83 -0.68 5.60 1.16
N ILE A 84 0.36 5.00 0.59
CA ILE A 84 0.39 3.55 0.34
C ILE A 84 0.95 2.89 1.60
N MET A 85 0.07 2.60 2.56
CA MET A 85 0.47 2.06 3.87
C MET A 85 1.00 0.63 3.77
N ARG A 86 0.44 -0.18 2.88
CA ARG A 86 0.86 -1.57 2.68
C ARG A 86 0.77 -1.93 1.21
N LEU A 87 1.82 -2.58 0.70
CA LEU A 87 1.83 -3.19 -0.62
C LEU A 87 2.56 -4.52 -0.53
N MET A 88 1.89 -5.60 -0.90
CA MET A 88 2.50 -6.93 -0.92
C MET A 88 2.06 -7.72 -2.15
N ILE A 89 2.98 -8.52 -2.68
CA ILE A 89 2.73 -9.56 -3.66
C ILE A 89 3.08 -10.88 -3.00
N ASP A 90 2.16 -11.84 -3.09
CA ASP A 90 2.35 -13.17 -2.51
C ASP A 90 3.60 -13.84 -3.10
N LYS A 91 4.35 -14.52 -2.23
CA LYS A 91 5.64 -15.15 -2.52
C LYS A 91 5.63 -16.03 -3.77
N GLN A 92 4.52 -16.71 -4.05
CA GLN A 92 4.38 -17.61 -5.20
C GLN A 92 4.35 -16.86 -6.54
N TYR A 93 4.05 -15.56 -6.50
CA TYR A 93 3.85 -14.71 -7.67
C TYR A 93 4.84 -13.54 -7.79
N GLN A 94 5.87 -13.51 -6.93
CA GLN A 94 6.94 -12.52 -7.01
C GLN A 94 7.83 -12.74 -8.26
N ASN A 95 8.63 -11.73 -8.62
CA ASN A 95 9.54 -11.73 -9.78
C ASN A 95 8.85 -11.90 -11.15
N ARG A 96 7.52 -11.72 -11.23
CA ARG A 96 6.73 -11.75 -12.48
C ARG A 96 6.30 -10.38 -12.99
N GLY A 97 6.80 -9.30 -12.39
CA GLY A 97 6.42 -7.92 -12.73
C GLY A 97 5.12 -7.42 -12.09
N TYR A 98 4.39 -8.26 -11.34
CA TYR A 98 3.10 -7.90 -10.74
C TYR A 98 3.17 -6.70 -9.79
N GLY A 99 4.24 -6.54 -9.01
CA GLY A 99 4.39 -5.37 -8.14
C GLY A 99 4.45 -4.05 -8.92
N ARG A 100 5.15 -4.05 -10.07
CA ARG A 100 5.23 -2.87 -10.96
C ARG A 100 3.88 -2.57 -11.61
N GLU A 101 3.21 -3.58 -12.14
CA GLU A 101 1.89 -3.39 -12.75
C GLU A 101 0.81 -3.02 -11.72
N ALA A 102 0.90 -3.54 -10.49
CA ALA A 102 0.05 -3.13 -9.38
C ALA A 102 0.28 -1.66 -9.00
N MET A 103 1.53 -1.22 -8.89
CA MET A 103 1.85 0.18 -8.60
C MET A 103 1.26 1.14 -9.64
N LYS A 104 1.27 0.79 -10.94
CA LYS A 104 0.57 1.57 -11.97
C LYS A 104 -0.92 1.71 -11.66
N LYS A 105 -1.61 0.61 -11.36
CA LYS A 105 -3.05 0.63 -11.04
C LYS A 105 -3.37 1.36 -9.74
N ILE A 106 -2.49 1.29 -8.75
CA ILE A 106 -2.61 2.05 -7.50
C ILE A 106 -2.51 3.54 -7.78
N LEU A 107 -1.52 3.99 -8.54
CA LEU A 107 -1.36 5.41 -8.89
C LEU A 107 -2.47 5.93 -9.80
N GLU A 108 -2.96 5.11 -10.75
CA GLU A 108 -4.16 5.42 -11.54
C GLU A 108 -5.37 5.67 -10.61
N PHE A 109 -5.59 4.80 -9.62
CA PHE A 109 -6.67 4.96 -8.64
C PHE A 109 -6.48 6.23 -7.79
N ILE A 110 -5.28 6.48 -7.25
CA ILE A 110 -4.99 7.66 -6.43
C ILE A 110 -5.23 8.96 -7.20
N ARG A 111 -4.86 9.03 -8.49
CA ARG A 111 -5.09 10.19 -9.36
C ARG A 111 -6.55 10.47 -9.68
N THR A 112 -7.47 9.57 -9.31
CA THR A 112 -8.92 9.88 -9.33
C THR A 112 -9.38 10.67 -8.12
N TYR A 113 -8.48 10.94 -7.17
CA TYR A 113 -8.76 11.67 -5.92
C TYR A 113 -9.95 11.10 -5.13
N PRO A 114 -9.99 9.79 -4.83
CA PRO A 114 -11.17 9.11 -4.30
C PRO A 114 -11.61 9.60 -2.89
N ALA A 115 -10.73 10.26 -2.14
CA ALA A 115 -11.01 10.85 -0.83
C ALA A 115 -10.96 12.38 -0.81
N GLY A 116 -10.39 13.01 -1.84
CA GLY A 116 -10.14 14.45 -1.88
C GLY A 116 -8.86 14.82 -2.64
N PRO A 117 -8.67 16.13 -2.91
CA PRO A 117 -7.46 16.65 -3.55
C PRO A 117 -6.21 16.31 -2.74
N ALA A 118 -5.10 16.03 -3.42
CA ALA A 118 -3.81 15.76 -2.80
C ALA A 118 -2.68 16.29 -3.65
N HIS A 119 -1.61 16.73 -3.01
CA HIS A 119 -0.38 17.15 -3.68
C HIS A 119 0.62 15.99 -3.83
N TYR A 120 0.59 15.05 -2.89
CA TYR A 120 1.54 13.97 -2.79
C TYR A 120 0.86 12.61 -2.56
N CYS A 121 1.54 11.57 -3.01
CA CYS A 121 1.41 10.21 -2.53
C CYS A 121 2.69 9.86 -1.78
N TRP A 122 2.60 9.33 -0.57
CA TRP A 122 3.75 8.94 0.23
C TRP A 122 3.72 7.47 0.64
N ILE A 123 4.89 6.92 0.94
CA ILE A 123 5.07 5.52 1.33
C ILE A 123 6.11 5.47 2.46
N PRO A 124 5.73 4.99 3.67
CA PRO A 124 6.72 4.61 4.66
C PRO A 124 7.35 3.27 4.25
N TYR A 125 8.68 3.15 4.35
CA TYR A 125 9.36 1.89 4.07
C TYR A 125 10.62 1.70 4.91
N LYS A 126 10.95 0.44 5.18
CA LYS A 126 12.23 0.05 5.79
C LYS A 126 13.37 0.26 4.79
N PRO A 127 14.40 1.08 5.08
CA PRO A 127 15.51 1.37 4.16
C PRO A 127 16.24 0.11 3.65
N GLU A 128 16.23 -0.96 4.44
CA GLU A 128 16.83 -2.26 4.12
C GLU A 128 16.08 -2.98 2.99
N ASN A 129 14.82 -2.59 2.71
CA ASN A 129 14.03 -3.13 1.62
C ASN A 129 14.41 -2.48 0.28
N ILE A 130 15.63 -2.78 -0.19
CA ILE A 130 16.21 -2.23 -1.41
C ILE A 130 15.35 -2.52 -2.64
N ALA A 131 14.65 -3.66 -2.68
CA ALA A 131 13.76 -4.01 -3.76
C ALA A 131 12.55 -3.07 -3.84
N ALA A 132 11.92 -2.77 -2.70
CA ALA A 132 10.83 -1.81 -2.62
C ALA A 132 11.29 -0.40 -2.99
N LYS A 133 12.44 0.04 -2.45
CA LYS A 133 13.03 1.36 -2.78
C LYS A 133 13.21 1.53 -4.29
N LYS A 134 13.86 0.57 -4.96
CA LYS A 134 14.06 0.60 -6.42
C LYS A 134 12.75 0.61 -7.20
N LEU A 135 11.74 -0.12 -6.72
CA LEU A 135 10.41 -0.09 -7.31
C LEU A 135 9.84 1.33 -7.23
N TYR A 136 9.80 1.93 -6.04
CA TYR A 136 9.25 3.26 -5.81
C TYR A 136 9.98 4.33 -6.63
N GLU A 137 11.32 4.33 -6.60
CA GLU A 137 12.14 5.27 -7.36
C GLU A 137 11.89 5.21 -8.86
N SER A 138 11.56 4.02 -9.40
CA SER A 138 11.23 3.85 -10.81
C SER A 138 9.87 4.43 -11.23
N PHE A 139 9.03 4.79 -10.26
CA PHE A 139 7.79 5.54 -10.45
C PHE A 139 7.92 7.03 -10.12
N GLY A 140 9.14 7.50 -9.82
CA GLY A 140 9.42 8.90 -9.52
C GLY A 140 9.34 9.26 -8.04
N PHE A 141 9.12 8.29 -7.15
CA PHE A 141 9.20 8.54 -5.71
C PHE A 141 10.64 8.95 -5.32
N ARG A 142 10.74 9.87 -4.37
CA ARG A 142 12.01 10.36 -3.80
C ARG A 142 11.87 10.51 -2.30
N ASP A 143 12.92 10.13 -1.56
CA ASP A 143 12.95 10.30 -0.10
C ASP A 143 12.80 11.78 0.24
N ASN A 144 11.93 12.11 1.21
CA ASN A 144 11.73 13.50 1.66
C ASN A 144 12.61 13.87 2.88
N GLY A 145 13.37 12.91 3.40
CA GLY A 145 14.26 13.07 4.55
C GLY A 145 13.61 12.84 5.91
N GLU A 146 12.28 12.66 5.99
CA GLU A 146 11.60 12.29 7.23
C GLU A 146 11.77 10.79 7.53
N ILE A 147 11.90 10.48 8.82
CA ILE A 147 11.89 9.12 9.36
C ILE A 147 10.77 9.04 10.38
N PHE A 148 9.90 8.05 10.25
CA PHE A 148 8.77 7.80 11.15
C PHE A 148 8.71 6.32 11.50
N ASN A 149 8.68 5.97 12.81
CA ASN A 149 8.69 4.57 13.28
C ASN A 149 9.80 3.69 12.67
N ASP A 150 11.03 4.23 12.59
CA ASP A 150 12.18 3.60 11.94
C ASP A 150 11.94 3.27 10.46
N GLU A 151 11.05 3.98 9.78
CA GLU A 151 10.79 3.88 8.35
C GLU A 151 11.13 5.22 7.68
N SER A 152 11.81 5.16 6.53
CA SER A 152 12.01 6.33 5.70
C SER A 152 10.74 6.64 4.92
N ILE A 153 10.49 7.92 4.68
CA ILE A 153 9.34 8.37 3.90
C ILE A 153 9.80 8.75 2.49
N THR A 154 9.17 8.12 1.50
CA THR A 154 9.36 8.46 0.08
C THR A 154 8.07 9.04 -0.49
N VAL A 155 8.19 10.08 -1.29
CA VAL A 155 7.07 10.88 -1.77
C VAL A 155 7.08 10.99 -3.29
N LEU A 156 5.89 11.00 -3.88
CA LEU A 156 5.64 11.26 -5.29
C LEU A 156 4.68 12.45 -5.38
N GLN A 157 5.03 13.45 -6.17
CA GLN A 157 4.11 14.52 -6.55
C GLN A 157 3.08 13.98 -7.56
N LEU A 158 1.79 14.20 -7.30
CA LEU A 158 0.68 13.54 -8.03
C LEU A 158 0.38 14.12 -9.41
#